data_AF-A0A976D912-F1
#
_entry.id   AF-A0A976D912-F1
#
_cell.length_a   1.000
_cell.length_b   1.000
_cell.length_c   1.000
_cell.angle_alpha   90.00
_cell.angle_beta   90.00
_cell.angle_gamma   90.00
#
_symmetry.space_group_name_H-M   'P 1'
#
loop_
_entity.id
_entity.type
_entity.pdbx_description
1 polymer ?
#
loop_
_entity_poly.entity_id
_entity_poly.type
_entity_poly.pdbx_seq_one_letter_code
_entity_poly.pdbx_strand_id
1 'polypeptide(L)'
;MKYFLQLLLLFSYCLHAQDVIPDTISRSSVLNPTSLKRDSAIRYIQLKPGFSVSATGAGSYQTVIIPLYIEWPKPGQIIQRDNTNNAWLYVKGKCTDSSVGQIEAKAVPVQGGTTKTKVLNVVNGIYEGALQLIGGDYRIEVREIKGVVAGNIIYGRLQSVERVGVGEVLLIWGHSFMGGDTYSEPANDPRVRTVVTLRNPLIPNEPSRLQDFSILPYKYQQIGLGDIGPFAGRSWMWAAFGDTLAQRLNVPILLYSAAFGGSAVWHNDKNIKNEPFGFDWFGYLDQYRMPYRPVEATFERYTPVSGIRGILSGHGGNDRSPMFAPTFYNNFVNVINNTRTLAQHPQLSYFISYESSNSIELQFINNEISNLLNNVPHTLQGIDLRPPSTDNPLWRKPDGHFLDNTAGHHKYLEYWVNAVPNSFFTTSTPKMANVPEVLKTP
;
A
#
# COMPACT_ATOMS: atom_id res chain seq x y z
N MET A 1 35.34 -41.88 34.97
CA MET A 1 35.59 -42.32 36.37
C MET A 1 34.95 -41.30 37.30
N LYS A 2 34.01 -41.72 38.18
CA LYS A 2 33.29 -40.91 39.20
C LYS A 2 32.40 -39.78 38.62
N TYR A 3 31.06 -39.82 38.74
CA TYR A 3 30.17 -39.66 39.93
C TYR A 3 30.03 -38.17 40.33
N PHE A 4 28.86 -37.52 40.13
CA PHE A 4 27.60 -37.48 40.95
C PHE A 4 27.64 -36.40 42.05
N LEU A 5 26.56 -35.73 42.50
CA LEU A 5 25.14 -35.52 42.06
C LEU A 5 24.68 -34.17 42.74
N GLN A 6 23.48 -33.72 43.17
CA GLN A 6 22.02 -34.04 43.29
C GLN A 6 21.32 -32.72 43.74
N LEU A 7 20.02 -32.38 43.67
CA LEU A 7 18.76 -32.95 43.11
C LEU A 7 18.06 -31.80 42.31
N LEU A 8 16.80 -31.32 42.36
CA LEU A 8 15.43 -31.68 42.85
C LEU A 8 14.46 -30.85 41.95
N LEU A 9 13.60 -31.37 41.06
CA LEU A 9 12.50 -32.37 41.09
C LEU A 9 11.10 -31.80 41.40
N LEU A 10 10.15 -32.07 40.48
CA LEU A 10 8.78 -32.61 40.66
C LEU A 10 8.15 -32.69 39.23
N PHE A 11 8.06 -33.86 38.57
CA PHE A 11 6.99 -34.88 38.63
C PHE A 11 5.59 -34.36 38.16
N SER A 12 4.81 -35.06 37.30
CA SER A 12 5.09 -36.26 36.48
C SER A 12 4.00 -36.55 35.40
N TYR A 13 4.19 -37.65 34.65
CA TYR A 13 3.28 -38.28 33.67
C TYR A 13 1.92 -38.74 34.25
N CYS A 14 0.88 -38.87 33.39
CA CYS A 14 0.23 -40.17 33.13
C CYS A 14 -0.65 -40.19 31.85
N LEU A 15 -1.15 -41.38 31.48
CA LEU A 15 -2.02 -41.65 30.32
C LEU A 15 -2.95 -42.86 30.63
N HIS A 16 -4.09 -42.95 29.92
CA HIS A 16 -5.07 -44.07 29.85
C HIS A 16 -6.19 -44.26 30.91
N ALA A 17 -7.37 -44.61 30.34
CA ALA A 17 -8.44 -45.53 30.79
C ALA A 17 -9.53 -45.08 31.80
N GLN A 18 -10.78 -45.12 31.30
CA GLN A 18 -12.02 -45.72 31.86
C GLN A 18 -12.54 -45.29 33.26
N ASP A 19 -13.84 -45.28 33.57
CA ASP A 19 -15.10 -45.36 32.80
C ASP A 19 -16.25 -44.85 33.71
N VAL A 20 -17.42 -44.50 33.15
CA VAL A 20 -18.80 -44.72 33.68
C VAL A 20 -19.82 -43.90 32.87
N ILE A 21 -20.92 -44.57 32.47
CA ILE A 21 -22.16 -43.97 31.96
C ILE A 21 -23.32 -44.72 32.64
N PRO A 22 -24.35 -44.02 33.12
CA PRO A 22 -25.71 -44.23 32.58
C PRO A 22 -26.42 -42.85 32.37
N ASP A 23 -27.55 -42.72 31.65
CA ASP A 23 -28.67 -43.66 31.47
C ASP A 23 -29.06 -43.99 30.02
N THR A 24 -29.41 -45.27 29.82
CA THR A 24 -30.26 -45.89 28.77
C THR A 24 -29.96 -45.59 27.28
N ILE A 25 -29.50 -46.52 26.41
CA ILE A 25 -29.90 -47.93 26.10
C ILE A 25 -31.28 -48.02 25.41
N SER A 26 -31.48 -48.65 24.24
CA SER A 26 -30.55 -49.09 23.15
C SER A 26 -31.33 -49.58 21.91
N ARG A 27 -30.64 -49.77 20.77
CA ARG A 27 -30.71 -51.03 19.99
C ARG A 27 -29.54 -51.18 19.00
N SER A 28 -28.87 -52.34 19.07
CA SER A 28 -28.18 -53.13 18.01
C SER A 28 -27.90 -52.52 16.62
N SER A 29 -26.74 -52.73 15.96
CA SER A 29 -25.57 -53.58 16.32
C SER A 29 -24.43 -53.55 15.27
N VAL A 30 -23.18 -53.77 15.72
CA VAL A 30 -22.00 -54.30 14.99
C VAL A 30 -21.34 -53.40 13.91
N LEU A 31 -20.00 -53.51 13.81
CA LEU A 31 -19.13 -52.79 12.86
C LEU A 31 -18.32 -53.76 11.99
N ASN A 32 -18.38 -53.55 10.65
CA ASN A 32 -17.36 -53.88 9.64
C ASN A 32 -16.95 -55.38 9.43
N PRO A 33 -16.23 -55.71 8.34
CA PRO A 33 -15.89 -54.91 7.14
C PRO A 33 -16.37 -55.53 5.81
N THR A 34 -16.66 -54.70 4.80
CA THR A 34 -16.39 -55.03 3.38
C THR A 34 -16.47 -53.77 2.51
N SER A 35 -15.77 -53.79 1.37
CA SER A 35 -15.73 -52.67 0.42
C SER A 35 -16.99 -52.58 -0.44
N LEU A 36 -17.57 -51.37 -0.60
CA LEU A 36 -17.89 -50.81 -1.93
C LEU A 36 -18.40 -49.36 -1.89
N LYS A 37 -17.73 -48.51 -2.68
CA LYS A 37 -18.15 -47.20 -3.24
C LYS A 37 -19.54 -46.64 -2.85
N ARG A 38 -19.55 -45.68 -1.92
CA ARG A 38 -20.02 -44.28 -2.11
C ARG A 38 -20.08 -43.60 -0.74
N ASP A 39 -19.36 -42.50 -0.56
CA ASP A 39 -19.73 -41.54 0.48
C ASP A 39 -19.46 -40.10 0.02
N SER A 40 -20.09 -39.14 0.71
CA SER A 40 -20.44 -37.84 0.16
C SER A 40 -19.33 -36.82 0.37
N ALA A 41 -18.85 -36.24 -0.73
CA ALA A 41 -17.94 -35.10 -0.66
C ALA A 41 -18.67 -33.86 -0.10
N ILE A 42 -18.54 -33.60 1.19
CA ILE A 42 -19.01 -32.37 1.86
C ILE A 42 -18.20 -31.20 1.26
N ARG A 43 -18.78 -30.54 0.26
CA ARG A 43 -18.19 -29.35 -0.37
C ARG A 43 -18.41 -28.15 0.54
N TYR A 44 -17.35 -27.72 1.23
CA TYR A 44 -17.32 -26.41 1.88
C TYR A 44 -17.48 -25.30 0.82
N ILE A 45 -18.57 -24.53 0.91
CA ILE A 45 -18.78 -23.35 0.07
C ILE A 45 -18.06 -22.17 0.71
N GLN A 46 -16.90 -21.81 0.17
CA GLN A 46 -16.13 -20.66 0.62
C GLN A 46 -16.76 -19.35 0.10
N LEU A 47 -17.64 -18.73 0.89
CA LEU A 47 -18.27 -17.46 0.56
C LEU A 47 -17.24 -16.31 0.59
N LYS A 48 -17.31 -15.43 -0.42
CA LYS A 48 -16.52 -14.19 -0.48
C LYS A 48 -17.12 -13.10 0.43
N PRO A 49 -16.39 -12.02 0.75
CA PRO A 49 -16.98 -10.87 1.44
C PRO A 49 -18.18 -10.31 0.65
N GLY A 50 -19.32 -10.14 1.31
CA GLY A 50 -20.57 -9.64 0.70
C GLY A 50 -21.82 -10.50 0.93
N PHE A 51 -21.71 -11.69 1.55
CA PHE A 51 -22.86 -12.53 1.89
C PHE A 51 -23.22 -12.46 3.38
N SER A 52 -24.51 -12.55 3.67
CA SER A 52 -25.06 -12.88 4.99
C SER A 52 -26.14 -13.94 4.83
N VAL A 53 -26.31 -14.80 5.82
CA VAL A 53 -27.38 -15.82 5.86
C VAL A 53 -28.15 -15.70 7.17
N SER A 54 -29.48 -15.61 7.06
CA SER A 54 -30.41 -15.87 8.15
C SER A 54 -31.10 -17.21 7.89
N ALA A 55 -31.21 -18.05 8.92
CA ALA A 55 -31.83 -19.36 8.82
C ALA A 55 -33.12 -19.38 9.66
N THR A 56 -34.27 -19.49 8.99
CA THR A 56 -35.59 -19.56 9.64
C THR A 56 -36.36 -20.77 9.14
N GLY A 57 -36.20 -21.90 9.83
CA GLY A 57 -36.90 -23.15 9.52
C GLY A 57 -36.34 -23.90 8.30
N ALA A 58 -36.99 -25.01 7.95
CA ALA A 58 -36.63 -25.84 6.80
C ALA A 58 -37.06 -25.14 5.48
N GLY A 59 -36.18 -24.29 4.96
CA GLY A 59 -36.39 -23.52 3.73
C GLY A 59 -35.18 -23.58 2.80
N SER A 60 -35.42 -23.34 1.51
CA SER A 60 -34.38 -23.24 0.50
C SER A 60 -33.48 -22.02 0.75
N TYR A 61 -32.16 -22.18 0.51
CA TYR A 61 -31.21 -21.07 0.55
C TYR A 61 -31.56 -20.03 -0.54
N GLN A 62 -32.27 -18.98 -0.16
CA GLN A 62 -32.61 -17.90 -1.07
C GLN A 62 -31.41 -16.97 -1.24
N THR A 63 -30.68 -17.12 -2.35
CA THR A 63 -29.55 -16.25 -2.69
C THR A 63 -30.03 -14.81 -2.79
N VAL A 64 -29.62 -13.97 -1.84
CA VAL A 64 -29.82 -12.51 -1.92
C VAL A 64 -28.89 -11.97 -3.01
N ILE A 65 -29.41 -11.92 -4.24
CA ILE A 65 -28.78 -11.20 -5.34
C ILE A 65 -28.83 -9.71 -4.96
N ILE A 66 -27.69 -9.12 -4.61
CA ILE A 66 -27.57 -7.68 -4.45
C ILE A 66 -27.70 -7.07 -5.86
N PRO A 67 -28.81 -6.39 -6.21
CA PRO A 67 -29.15 -6.14 -7.60
C PRO A 67 -28.54 -4.84 -8.13
N LEU A 68 -27.83 -4.10 -7.27
CA LEU A 68 -26.96 -2.98 -7.61
C LEU A 68 -25.68 -3.12 -6.77
N TYR A 69 -24.51 -3.16 -7.40
CA TYR A 69 -23.21 -3.31 -6.73
C TYR A 69 -22.15 -2.44 -7.42
N ILE A 70 -21.30 -1.77 -6.64
CA ILE A 70 -20.19 -0.94 -7.12
C ILE A 70 -18.91 -1.80 -7.13
N GLU A 71 -18.34 -2.02 -8.31
CA GLU A 71 -17.11 -2.78 -8.49
C GLU A 71 -15.86 -1.87 -8.46
N TRP A 72 -15.99 -0.62 -8.93
CA TRP A 72 -14.96 0.40 -8.86
C TRP A 72 -15.61 1.78 -8.65
N PRO A 73 -15.05 2.70 -7.83
CA PRO A 73 -13.78 2.64 -7.08
C PRO A 73 -13.79 1.70 -5.87
N LYS A 74 -12.65 1.61 -5.17
CA LYS A 74 -12.53 0.90 -3.88
C LYS A 74 -12.63 1.85 -2.68
N PRO A 75 -13.15 1.39 -1.52
CA PRO A 75 -13.14 2.18 -0.29
C PRO A 75 -11.72 2.64 0.07
N GLY A 76 -11.57 3.88 0.54
CA GLY A 76 -10.28 4.45 0.94
C GLY A 76 -9.34 4.80 -0.22
N GLN A 77 -9.67 4.47 -1.48
CA GLN A 77 -8.80 4.75 -2.64
C GLN A 77 -8.56 6.26 -2.79
N ILE A 78 -7.35 6.64 -3.18
CA ILE A 78 -7.02 8.01 -3.60
C ILE A 78 -6.47 7.96 -5.03
N ILE A 79 -6.85 8.93 -5.84
CA ILE A 79 -6.38 9.13 -7.21
C ILE A 79 -5.60 10.44 -7.28
N GLN A 80 -4.43 10.39 -7.92
CA GLN A 80 -3.54 11.51 -8.20
C GLN A 80 -4.27 12.58 -9.02
N ARG A 81 -4.22 13.81 -8.53
CA ARG A 81 -4.69 15.01 -9.23
C ARG A 81 -3.61 15.62 -10.13
N ASP A 82 -4.04 16.27 -11.19
CA ASP A 82 -3.19 17.09 -12.05
C ASP A 82 -2.90 18.47 -11.41
N ASN A 83 -2.07 19.27 -12.09
CA ASN A 83 -1.66 20.59 -11.59
C ASN A 83 -2.77 21.65 -11.69
N THR A 84 -3.90 21.34 -12.33
CA THR A 84 -5.14 22.14 -12.33
C THR A 84 -6.11 21.71 -11.22
N ASN A 85 -5.67 20.82 -10.32
CA ASN A 85 -6.46 20.25 -9.22
C ASN A 85 -7.57 19.25 -9.66
N ASN A 86 -7.50 18.68 -10.87
CA ASN A 86 -8.51 17.75 -11.39
C ASN A 86 -8.02 16.28 -11.45
N ALA A 87 -8.95 15.33 -11.45
CA ALA A 87 -8.70 13.94 -11.85
C ALA A 87 -9.96 13.28 -12.44
N TRP A 88 -9.76 12.20 -13.19
CA TRP A 88 -10.84 11.32 -13.63
C TRP A 88 -11.04 10.18 -12.62
N LEU A 89 -12.17 10.20 -11.92
CA LEU A 89 -12.65 9.07 -11.16
C LEU A 89 -13.46 8.16 -12.08
N TYR A 90 -12.93 6.98 -12.38
CA TYR A 90 -13.69 5.93 -13.05
C TYR A 90 -14.67 5.25 -12.09
N VAL A 91 -15.84 4.87 -12.61
CA VAL A 91 -16.89 4.15 -11.89
C VAL A 91 -17.29 2.93 -12.72
N LYS A 92 -17.39 1.76 -12.08
CA LYS A 92 -17.91 0.54 -12.70
C LYS A 92 -18.74 -0.25 -11.69
N GLY A 93 -19.75 -0.96 -12.17
CA GLY A 93 -20.45 -1.94 -11.36
C GLY A 93 -21.50 -2.71 -12.14
N LYS A 94 -22.36 -3.39 -11.41
CA LYS A 94 -23.42 -4.26 -11.96
C LYS A 94 -24.77 -3.83 -11.45
N CYS A 95 -25.76 -3.83 -12.33
CA CYS A 95 -27.16 -3.70 -11.99
C CYS A 95 -27.92 -4.87 -12.62
N THR A 96 -28.36 -5.83 -11.82
CA THR A 96 -29.04 -7.04 -12.30
C THR A 96 -30.56 -6.87 -12.40
N ASP A 97 -31.07 -5.68 -12.08
CA ASP A 97 -32.47 -5.34 -12.20
C ASP A 97 -32.75 -4.92 -13.65
N SER A 98 -33.32 -5.83 -14.44
CA SER A 98 -33.57 -5.63 -15.88
C SER A 98 -34.57 -4.52 -16.21
N SER A 99 -35.22 -3.91 -15.20
CA SER A 99 -36.05 -2.71 -15.39
C SER A 99 -35.22 -1.41 -15.38
N VAL A 100 -33.92 -1.46 -15.10
CA VAL A 100 -33.05 -0.29 -14.91
C VAL A 100 -32.15 -0.12 -16.12
N GLY A 101 -32.53 0.76 -17.05
CA GLY A 101 -31.69 1.13 -18.21
C GLY A 101 -30.59 2.14 -17.90
N GLN A 102 -30.65 2.83 -16.75
CA GLN A 102 -29.71 3.89 -16.37
C GLN A 102 -29.51 3.96 -14.85
N ILE A 103 -28.33 4.42 -14.43
CA ILE A 103 -28.03 4.77 -13.04
C ILE A 103 -27.52 6.21 -12.94
N GLU A 104 -27.70 6.85 -11.79
CA GLU A 104 -27.00 8.06 -11.40
C GLU A 104 -25.74 7.68 -10.63
N ALA A 105 -24.57 8.10 -11.11
CA ALA A 105 -23.31 8.06 -10.37
C ALA A 105 -22.99 9.47 -9.85
N LYS A 106 -22.75 9.60 -8.55
CA LYS A 106 -22.65 10.89 -7.87
C LYS A 106 -21.52 10.90 -6.84
N ALA A 107 -20.58 11.82 -7.00
CA ALA A 107 -19.57 12.12 -5.99
C ALA A 107 -20.12 13.19 -5.04
N VAL A 108 -20.28 12.85 -3.76
CA VAL A 108 -20.68 13.74 -2.68
C VAL A 108 -19.44 14.10 -1.86
N PRO A 109 -19.05 15.38 -1.76
CA PRO A 109 -17.88 15.78 -0.99
C PRO A 109 -18.10 15.51 0.51
N VAL A 110 -17.09 14.92 1.13
CA VAL A 110 -16.98 14.70 2.58
C VAL A 110 -16.05 15.75 3.19
N GLN A 111 -14.94 16.07 2.52
CA GLN A 111 -14.02 17.14 2.95
C GLN A 111 -13.21 17.65 1.75
N GLY A 112 -13.37 18.93 1.42
CA GLY A 112 -12.91 19.49 0.14
C GLY A 112 -13.78 19.01 -1.03
N GLY A 113 -13.42 19.41 -2.25
CA GLY A 113 -14.12 19.02 -3.46
C GLY A 113 -15.46 19.74 -3.73
N THR A 114 -16.16 19.31 -4.78
CA THR A 114 -17.52 19.79 -5.14
C THR A 114 -18.38 18.64 -5.63
N THR A 115 -19.70 18.69 -5.40
CA THR A 115 -20.62 17.65 -5.88
C THR A 115 -20.58 17.52 -7.40
N LYS A 116 -20.47 16.29 -7.90
CA LYS A 116 -20.52 15.97 -9.34
C LYS A 116 -21.45 14.79 -9.56
N THR A 117 -22.28 14.88 -10.58
CA THR A 117 -23.28 13.85 -10.93
C THR A 117 -23.17 13.52 -12.42
N LYS A 118 -23.36 12.25 -12.78
CA LYS A 118 -23.41 11.78 -14.16
C LYS A 118 -24.35 10.58 -14.28
N VAL A 119 -25.25 10.61 -15.26
CA VAL A 119 -26.04 9.43 -15.63
C VAL A 119 -25.18 8.49 -16.46
N LEU A 120 -25.18 7.20 -16.14
CA LEU A 120 -24.52 6.14 -16.89
C LEU A 120 -25.59 5.13 -17.37
N ASN A 121 -25.45 4.65 -18.60
CA ASN A 121 -26.33 3.61 -19.13
C ASN A 121 -25.98 2.25 -18.51
N VAL A 122 -27.00 1.40 -18.33
CA VAL A 122 -26.84 -0.01 -17.99
C VAL A 122 -26.95 -0.82 -19.28
N VAL A 123 -25.90 -1.55 -19.64
CA VAL A 123 -25.87 -2.42 -20.83
C VAL A 123 -25.51 -3.83 -20.36
N ASN A 124 -26.33 -4.81 -20.70
CA ASN A 124 -26.16 -6.23 -20.28
C ASN A 124 -25.94 -6.40 -18.75
N GLY A 125 -26.58 -5.54 -17.96
CA GLY A 125 -26.47 -5.52 -16.49
C GLY A 125 -25.16 -4.94 -15.93
N ILE A 126 -24.36 -4.28 -16.75
CA ILE A 126 -23.13 -3.56 -16.36
C ILE A 126 -23.35 -2.06 -16.57
N TYR A 127 -22.84 -1.24 -15.65
CA TYR A 127 -22.71 0.21 -15.86
C TYR A 127 -21.25 0.63 -15.68
N GLU A 128 -20.80 1.58 -16.48
CA GLU A 128 -19.44 2.12 -16.40
C GLU A 128 -19.32 3.53 -16.97
N GLY A 129 -18.27 4.24 -16.54
CA GLY A 129 -17.94 5.57 -17.02
C GLY A 129 -16.93 6.28 -16.13
N ALA A 130 -16.85 7.61 -16.26
CA ALA A 130 -15.97 8.45 -15.44
C ALA A 130 -16.61 9.80 -15.09
N LEU A 131 -16.31 10.27 -13.88
CA LEU A 131 -16.60 11.60 -13.32
C LEU A 131 -15.30 12.41 -13.30
N GLN A 132 -15.31 13.65 -13.80
CA GLN A 132 -14.20 14.58 -13.56
C GLN A 132 -14.43 15.27 -12.21
N LEU A 133 -13.53 15.01 -11.26
CA LEU A 133 -13.58 15.56 -9.91
C LEU A 133 -12.42 16.53 -9.68
N ILE A 134 -12.61 17.49 -8.78
CA ILE A 134 -11.52 18.30 -8.23
C ILE A 134 -11.00 17.69 -6.92
N GLY A 135 -9.83 18.15 -6.46
CA GLY A 135 -9.22 17.76 -5.21
C GLY A 135 -10.18 17.81 -4.00
N GLY A 136 -10.24 16.69 -3.26
CA GLY A 136 -11.17 16.48 -2.15
C GLY A 136 -11.35 15.00 -1.79
N ASP A 137 -11.97 14.73 -0.65
CA ASP A 137 -12.40 13.39 -0.21
C ASP A 137 -13.91 13.23 -0.38
N TYR A 138 -14.36 12.12 -0.94
CA TYR A 138 -15.75 11.92 -1.38
C TYR A 138 -16.37 10.62 -0.85
N ARG A 139 -17.70 10.63 -0.72
CA ARG A 139 -18.55 9.44 -0.82
C ARG A 139 -19.04 9.32 -2.26
N ILE A 140 -18.89 8.14 -2.86
CA ILE A 140 -19.37 7.88 -4.21
C ILE A 140 -20.67 7.09 -4.11
N GLU A 141 -21.77 7.73 -4.48
CA GLU A 141 -23.11 7.16 -4.52
C GLU A 141 -23.40 6.64 -5.93
N VAL A 142 -24.00 5.45 -6.03
CA VAL A 142 -24.62 4.95 -7.27
C VAL A 142 -26.07 4.59 -6.97
N ARG A 143 -26.99 5.08 -7.80
CA ARG A 143 -28.44 4.99 -7.56
C ARG A 143 -29.19 4.63 -8.83
N GLU A 144 -30.11 3.68 -8.76
CA GLU A 144 -30.94 3.26 -9.91
C GLU A 144 -31.84 4.41 -10.39
N ILE A 145 -31.98 4.59 -11.71
CA ILE A 145 -33.04 5.41 -12.30
C ILE A 145 -34.14 4.45 -12.80
N LYS A 146 -35.30 4.50 -12.15
CA LYS A 146 -36.46 3.64 -12.43
C LYS A 146 -37.46 4.26 -13.41
N GLY A 147 -37.34 5.56 -13.68
CA GLY A 147 -38.14 6.28 -14.66
C GLY A 147 -38.17 7.78 -14.41
N VAL A 148 -39.02 8.50 -15.15
CA VAL A 148 -39.30 9.93 -14.94
C VAL A 148 -40.81 10.13 -14.92
N VAL A 149 -41.34 10.79 -13.90
CA VAL A 149 -42.78 11.07 -13.73
C VAL A 149 -42.97 12.56 -13.49
N ALA A 150 -43.78 13.21 -14.34
CA ALA A 150 -43.99 14.67 -14.32
C ALA A 150 -42.67 15.48 -14.26
N GLY A 151 -41.65 15.04 -15.03
CA GLY A 151 -40.31 15.65 -15.07
C GLY A 151 -39.37 15.27 -13.91
N ASN A 152 -39.87 14.60 -12.85
CA ASN A 152 -39.06 14.20 -11.71
C ASN A 152 -38.47 12.80 -11.90
N ILE A 153 -37.18 12.64 -11.60
CA ILE A 153 -36.50 11.33 -11.64
C ILE A 153 -37.04 10.45 -10.51
N ILE A 154 -37.57 9.28 -10.86
CA ILE A 154 -37.93 8.24 -9.90
C ILE A 154 -36.70 7.36 -9.69
N TYR A 155 -36.15 7.42 -8.48
CA TYR A 155 -34.98 6.64 -8.11
C TYR A 155 -35.37 5.28 -7.49
N GLY A 156 -34.54 4.27 -7.75
CA GLY A 156 -34.59 2.98 -7.06
C GLY A 156 -33.53 2.87 -5.97
N ARG A 157 -32.85 1.72 -5.91
CA ARG A 157 -31.88 1.41 -4.84
C ARG A 157 -30.63 2.29 -4.91
N LEU A 158 -29.94 2.39 -3.78
CA LEU A 158 -28.70 3.13 -3.58
C LEU A 158 -27.58 2.19 -3.09
N GLN A 159 -26.36 2.43 -3.54
CA GLN A 159 -25.11 1.93 -2.95
C GLN A 159 -24.14 3.11 -2.74
N SER A 160 -23.20 2.98 -1.82
CA SER A 160 -22.08 3.91 -1.67
C SER A 160 -20.73 3.23 -1.51
N VAL A 161 -19.67 3.95 -1.89
CA VAL A 161 -18.29 3.68 -1.53
C VAL A 161 -17.75 4.90 -0.79
N GLU A 162 -17.34 4.71 0.46
CA GLU A 162 -16.84 5.78 1.33
C GLU A 162 -15.36 6.10 1.08
N ARG A 163 -14.98 7.35 1.37
CA ARG A 163 -13.58 7.81 1.44
C ARG A 163 -12.79 7.57 0.14
N VAL A 164 -13.35 8.01 -0.99
CA VAL A 164 -12.68 8.03 -2.29
C VAL A 164 -12.09 9.42 -2.51
N GLY A 165 -10.77 9.52 -2.58
CA GLY A 165 -10.06 10.79 -2.69
C GLY A 165 -9.60 11.14 -4.11
N VAL A 166 -9.57 12.44 -4.40
CA VAL A 166 -8.72 13.02 -5.45
C VAL A 166 -7.72 13.95 -4.77
N GLY A 167 -6.43 13.67 -4.93
CA GLY A 167 -5.38 14.25 -4.08
C GLY A 167 -3.97 13.89 -4.54
N GLU A 168 -3.05 13.70 -3.60
CA GLU A 168 -1.65 13.40 -3.89
C GLU A 168 -1.29 11.96 -3.60
N VAL A 169 -0.42 11.39 -4.43
CA VAL A 169 0.07 10.02 -4.31
C VAL A 169 1.60 10.05 -4.43
N LEU A 170 2.29 9.55 -3.41
CA LEU A 170 3.75 9.57 -3.30
C LEU A 170 4.28 8.18 -2.93
N LEU A 171 5.52 7.87 -3.33
CA LEU A 171 6.25 6.67 -2.89
C LEU A 171 7.46 7.08 -2.04
N ILE A 172 7.58 6.48 -0.87
CA ILE A 172 8.78 6.50 -0.02
C ILE A 172 9.68 5.33 -0.44
N TRP A 173 10.93 5.59 -0.80
CA TRP A 173 11.93 4.57 -1.13
C TRP A 173 13.29 4.94 -0.51
N GLY A 174 14.10 3.96 -0.14
CA GLY A 174 15.36 4.22 0.56
C GLY A 174 15.77 3.11 1.53
N HIS A 175 16.82 3.38 2.31
CA HIS A 175 17.27 2.49 3.38
C HIS A 175 16.51 2.73 4.72
N SER A 176 17.12 2.35 5.84
CA SER A 176 16.61 2.53 7.20
C SER A 176 16.14 3.96 7.51
N PHE A 177 16.80 5.01 6.99
CA PHE A 177 16.38 6.41 7.20
C PHE A 177 15.02 6.73 6.56
N MET A 178 14.60 5.98 5.56
CA MET A 178 13.28 6.13 4.92
C MET A 178 12.25 5.12 5.46
N GLY A 179 12.71 4.01 6.04
CA GLY A 179 11.87 3.03 6.73
C GLY A 179 11.49 3.40 8.17
N GLY A 180 12.34 4.20 8.84
CA GLY A 180 12.11 4.70 10.19
C GLY A 180 12.48 3.74 11.32
N ASP A 181 12.55 4.28 12.55
CA ASP A 181 12.85 3.49 13.75
C ASP A 181 11.58 3.11 14.57
N THR A 182 11.71 2.49 15.77
CA THR A 182 10.59 1.78 16.44
C THR A 182 9.42 2.66 16.86
N TYR A 183 9.68 3.89 17.27
CA TYR A 183 8.68 4.90 17.57
C TYR A 183 7.86 5.19 16.30
N SER A 184 6.56 5.34 16.43
CA SER A 184 5.67 5.47 15.27
C SER A 184 4.41 6.19 15.68
N GLU A 185 3.94 7.08 14.81
CA GLU A 185 2.77 7.91 15.07
C GLU A 185 1.70 7.58 14.02
N PRO A 186 0.41 7.55 14.39
CA PRO A 186 -0.67 7.36 13.43
C PRO A 186 -1.00 8.68 12.74
N ALA A 187 -1.67 8.61 11.59
CA ALA A 187 -2.23 9.81 10.97
C ALA A 187 -3.49 10.23 11.72
N ASN A 188 -3.61 11.51 12.01
CA ASN A 188 -4.78 12.10 12.66
C ASN A 188 -5.88 12.41 11.63
N ASP A 189 -5.50 12.76 10.41
CA ASP A 189 -6.42 13.04 9.31
C ASP A 189 -6.81 11.73 8.58
N PRO A 190 -8.10 11.34 8.54
CA PRO A 190 -8.56 10.13 7.86
C PRO A 190 -8.44 10.20 6.32
N ARG A 191 -7.94 11.31 5.77
CA ARG A 191 -7.55 11.48 4.37
C ARG A 191 -6.10 11.06 4.08
N VAL A 192 -5.32 10.70 5.10
CA VAL A 192 -3.94 10.20 4.99
C VAL A 192 -3.96 8.67 5.02
N ARG A 193 -3.58 8.06 3.89
CA ARG A 193 -3.84 6.65 3.63
C ARG A 193 -2.64 5.94 3.04
N THR A 194 -2.70 4.62 3.08
CA THR A 194 -1.78 3.69 2.43
C THR A 194 -2.56 2.46 1.93
N VAL A 195 -1.90 1.53 1.25
CA VAL A 195 -2.45 0.18 1.01
C VAL A 195 -2.07 -0.75 2.15
N VAL A 196 -2.79 -1.86 2.30
CA VAL A 196 -2.39 -2.90 3.26
C VAL A 196 -0.96 -3.38 2.96
N THR A 197 -0.12 -3.47 3.99
CA THR A 197 1.21 -4.07 3.87
C THR A 197 1.09 -5.59 3.74
N LEU A 198 1.95 -6.16 2.89
CA LEU A 198 1.90 -7.57 2.53
C LEU A 198 3.14 -8.35 3.00
N ARG A 199 3.93 -7.71 3.87
CA ARG A 199 4.92 -8.35 4.75
C ARG A 199 4.23 -9.39 5.65
N ASN A 200 4.86 -10.53 5.89
CA ASN A 200 4.36 -11.54 6.81
C ASN A 200 5.21 -11.57 8.09
N PRO A 201 4.76 -10.97 9.21
CA PRO A 201 5.56 -10.89 10.43
C PRO A 201 5.77 -12.25 11.13
N LEU A 202 5.04 -13.29 10.71
CA LEU A 202 5.13 -14.64 11.28
C LEU A 202 6.13 -15.55 10.54
N ILE A 203 6.69 -15.13 9.41
CA ILE A 203 7.66 -15.93 8.65
C ILE A 203 8.93 -15.09 8.40
N PRO A 204 10.03 -15.39 9.13
CA PRO A 204 11.34 -14.84 8.82
C PRO A 204 11.69 -15.11 7.34
N ASN A 205 12.25 -14.10 6.68
CA ASN A 205 12.69 -14.16 5.28
C ASN A 205 11.58 -14.45 4.25
N GLU A 206 10.32 -14.05 4.47
CA GLU A 206 9.25 -14.22 3.46
C GLU A 206 8.94 -12.94 2.62
N PRO A 207 9.26 -12.96 1.32
CA PRO A 207 8.80 -11.99 0.31
C PRO A 207 7.79 -12.60 -0.69
N SER A 208 7.30 -13.83 -0.43
CA SER A 208 6.47 -14.65 -1.35
C SER A 208 5.25 -13.87 -1.88
N ARG A 209 4.60 -13.10 -1.00
CA ARG A 209 3.41 -12.30 -1.30
C ARG A 209 3.65 -11.15 -2.27
N LEU A 210 4.90 -10.73 -2.48
CA LEU A 210 5.29 -9.75 -3.49
C LEU A 210 5.91 -10.41 -4.74
N GLN A 211 5.87 -11.73 -4.89
CA GLN A 211 6.30 -12.39 -6.12
C GLN A 211 5.21 -12.35 -7.20
N ASP A 212 3.94 -12.48 -6.82
CA ASP A 212 2.79 -12.33 -7.72
C ASP A 212 2.06 -11.00 -7.47
N PHE A 213 2.03 -10.13 -8.48
CA PHE A 213 1.36 -8.83 -8.40
C PHE A 213 -0.15 -8.88 -8.67
N SER A 214 -0.64 -9.95 -9.29
CA SER A 214 -2.06 -10.11 -9.65
C SER A 214 -2.96 -10.34 -8.44
N ILE A 215 -2.43 -10.99 -7.39
CA ILE A 215 -3.13 -11.30 -6.14
C ILE A 215 -3.13 -10.15 -5.11
N LEU A 216 -2.29 -9.13 -5.30
CA LEU A 216 -2.15 -8.02 -4.35
C LEU A 216 -3.48 -7.26 -4.20
N PRO A 217 -4.07 -7.16 -2.99
CA PRO A 217 -5.39 -6.58 -2.83
C PRO A 217 -5.40 -5.06 -2.97
N TYR A 218 -6.36 -4.53 -3.74
CA TYR A 218 -6.75 -3.11 -3.69
C TYR A 218 -7.53 -2.81 -2.40
N LYS A 219 -6.84 -2.87 -1.25
CA LYS A 219 -7.34 -2.49 0.07
C LYS A 219 -6.55 -1.30 0.57
N TYR A 220 -7.23 -0.17 0.74
CA TYR A 220 -6.66 1.06 1.28
C TYR A 220 -7.09 1.22 2.74
N GLN A 221 -6.22 1.82 3.55
CA GLN A 221 -6.44 2.07 4.99
C GLN A 221 -5.82 3.40 5.40
N GLN A 222 -6.29 3.98 6.50
CA GLN A 222 -5.60 5.09 7.17
C GLN A 222 -4.25 4.61 7.70
N ILE A 223 -3.23 5.47 7.70
CA ILE A 223 -1.93 5.12 8.29
C ILE A 223 -2.08 5.09 9.81
N GLY A 224 -1.95 3.91 10.42
CA GLY A 224 -1.95 3.71 11.87
C GLY A 224 -0.53 3.73 12.46
N LEU A 225 -0.38 3.14 13.65
CA LEU A 225 0.93 2.90 14.30
C LEU A 225 1.79 1.83 13.60
N GLY A 226 1.26 1.16 12.58
CA GLY A 226 1.89 0.02 11.92
C GLY A 226 2.36 0.32 10.49
N ASP A 227 2.59 -0.74 9.74
CA ASP A 227 3.19 -0.74 8.41
C ASP A 227 2.54 0.21 7.37
N ILE A 228 3.37 0.79 6.50
CA ILE A 228 2.98 1.54 5.28
C ILE A 228 3.18 0.64 4.07
N GLY A 229 2.10 0.38 3.33
CA GLY A 229 2.11 -0.59 2.23
C GLY A 229 2.80 -0.10 0.97
N PRO A 230 3.28 -1.01 0.10
CA PRO A 230 3.08 -2.46 0.19
C PRO A 230 4.03 -3.20 1.16
N PHE A 231 5.07 -2.53 1.71
CA PHE A 231 6.19 -3.24 2.34
C PHE A 231 6.72 -2.69 3.68
N ALA A 232 6.85 -1.37 3.88
CA ALA A 232 7.62 -0.85 5.00
C ALA A 232 6.94 -1.10 6.36
N GLY A 233 7.68 -1.70 7.30
CA GLY A 233 7.14 -2.28 8.52
C GLY A 233 6.76 -1.34 9.66
N ARG A 234 6.68 -0.01 9.42
CA ARG A 234 6.43 1.06 10.41
C ARG A 234 5.79 2.27 9.74
N SER A 235 5.11 3.12 10.51
CA SER A 235 4.64 4.43 10.02
C SER A 235 5.68 5.54 10.25
N TRP A 236 6.40 5.47 11.38
CA TRP A 236 7.37 6.47 11.81
C TRP A 236 6.78 7.89 11.71
N MET A 237 7.53 8.89 11.25
CA MET A 237 7.00 10.26 11.08
C MET A 237 6.11 10.43 9.83
N TRP A 238 6.08 9.47 8.91
CA TRP A 238 5.45 9.65 7.58
C TRP A 238 3.94 9.88 7.66
N ALA A 239 3.29 9.39 8.72
CA ALA A 239 1.89 9.68 8.98
C ALA A 239 1.65 11.18 9.27
N ALA A 240 2.50 11.80 10.09
CA ALA A 240 2.47 13.23 10.38
C ALA A 240 2.90 14.10 9.19
N PHE A 241 3.80 13.60 8.33
CA PHE A 241 4.09 14.21 7.03
C PHE A 241 2.85 14.21 6.13
N GLY A 242 2.13 13.08 6.10
CA GLY A 242 0.82 12.96 5.45
C GLY A 242 -0.20 13.96 6.00
N ASP A 243 -0.36 14.05 7.33
CA ASP A 243 -1.28 15.01 7.98
C ASP A 243 -0.93 16.45 7.57
N THR A 244 0.36 16.79 7.60
CA THR A 244 0.86 18.11 7.20
C THR A 244 0.52 18.44 5.75
N LEU A 245 0.71 17.50 4.82
CA LEU A 245 0.32 17.69 3.42
C LEU A 245 -1.21 17.77 3.26
N ALA A 246 -1.98 16.92 3.96
CA ALA A 246 -3.44 16.89 3.87
C ALA A 246 -4.08 18.20 4.35
N GLN A 247 -3.50 18.82 5.38
CA GLN A 247 -3.88 20.15 5.85
C GLN A 247 -3.44 21.24 4.86
N ARG A 248 -2.15 21.25 4.49
CA ARG A 248 -1.51 22.32 3.69
C ARG A 248 -1.98 22.39 2.22
N LEU A 249 -2.49 21.27 1.68
CA LEU A 249 -3.04 21.17 0.32
C LEU A 249 -4.56 21.02 0.29
N ASN A 250 -5.19 20.75 1.45
CA ASN A 250 -6.62 20.41 1.60
C ASN A 250 -7.13 19.27 0.68
N VAL A 251 -6.29 18.27 0.41
CA VAL A 251 -6.64 17.07 -0.37
C VAL A 251 -6.15 15.78 0.33
N PRO A 252 -6.73 14.62 0.02
CA PRO A 252 -6.21 13.34 0.51
C PRO A 252 -4.79 13.02 0.05
N ILE A 253 -4.05 12.29 0.88
CA ILE A 253 -2.65 11.94 0.66
C ILE A 253 -2.50 10.41 0.76
N LEU A 254 -1.95 9.80 -0.29
CA LEU A 254 -1.65 8.37 -0.35
C LEU A 254 -0.14 8.17 -0.32
N LEU A 255 0.35 7.51 0.72
CA LEU A 255 1.76 7.14 0.85
C LEU A 255 1.92 5.64 0.59
N TYR A 256 2.66 5.32 -0.46
CA TYR A 256 3.28 4.01 -0.61
C TYR A 256 4.65 4.01 0.06
N SER A 257 5.12 2.87 0.56
CA SER A 257 6.50 2.72 1.01
C SER A 257 7.13 1.40 0.59
N ALA A 258 8.29 1.56 -0.05
CA ALA A 258 9.22 0.53 -0.50
C ALA A 258 10.59 0.66 0.20
N ALA A 259 10.66 1.38 1.34
CA ALA A 259 11.90 1.52 2.08
C ALA A 259 12.34 0.20 2.74
N PHE A 260 13.63 -0.12 2.60
CA PHE A 260 14.20 -1.43 2.96
C PHE A 260 15.45 -1.25 3.83
N GLY A 261 15.36 -1.60 5.11
CA GLY A 261 16.48 -1.47 6.07
C GLY A 261 17.74 -2.21 5.61
N GLY A 262 18.91 -1.57 5.76
CA GLY A 262 20.20 -2.12 5.31
C GLY A 262 20.46 -2.06 3.80
N SER A 263 19.48 -1.71 2.97
CA SER A 263 19.70 -1.62 1.51
C SER A 263 20.62 -0.47 1.10
N ALA A 264 21.28 -0.66 -0.04
CA ALA A 264 22.10 0.33 -0.75
C ALA A 264 21.63 0.40 -2.21
N VAL A 265 21.90 1.50 -2.93
CA VAL A 265 21.44 1.71 -4.31
C VAL A 265 21.89 0.58 -5.25
N TRP A 266 23.11 0.08 -5.08
CA TRP A 266 23.66 -0.98 -5.93
C TRP A 266 22.88 -2.32 -5.90
N HIS A 267 22.13 -2.60 -4.83
CA HIS A 267 21.26 -3.78 -4.78
C HIS A 267 20.04 -3.63 -5.68
N ASN A 268 19.47 -2.43 -5.69
CA ASN A 268 18.30 -2.13 -6.50
C ASN A 268 18.69 -2.24 -7.98
N ASP A 269 19.83 -1.65 -8.37
CA ASP A 269 20.45 -1.82 -9.69
C ASP A 269 20.70 -3.30 -10.05
N LYS A 270 21.27 -4.11 -9.14
CA LYS A 270 21.46 -5.55 -9.38
C LYS A 270 20.14 -6.33 -9.50
N ASN A 271 19.11 -6.06 -8.69
CA ASN A 271 17.79 -6.69 -8.86
C ASN A 271 17.14 -6.36 -10.20
N ILE A 272 17.33 -5.13 -10.69
CA ILE A 272 16.84 -4.67 -12.00
C ILE A 272 17.53 -5.46 -13.12
N LYS A 273 18.84 -5.70 -12.98
CA LYS A 273 19.65 -6.52 -13.91
C LYS A 273 19.47 -8.03 -13.73
N ASN A 274 18.78 -8.47 -12.66
CA ASN A 274 18.68 -9.87 -12.21
C ASN A 274 20.04 -10.51 -11.88
N GLU A 275 20.98 -9.71 -11.37
CA GLU A 275 22.28 -10.17 -10.89
C GLU A 275 22.25 -10.54 -9.39
N PRO A 276 22.95 -11.61 -8.96
CA PRO A 276 23.17 -11.88 -7.55
C PRO A 276 24.12 -10.85 -6.91
N PHE A 277 24.02 -10.67 -5.59
CA PHE A 277 24.89 -9.77 -4.83
C PHE A 277 26.29 -10.32 -4.57
N GLY A 278 26.50 -11.62 -4.77
CA GLY A 278 27.79 -12.32 -4.57
C GLY A 278 28.02 -12.85 -3.15
N PHE A 279 27.24 -12.36 -2.18
CA PHE A 279 27.15 -12.88 -0.81
C PHE A 279 25.72 -12.67 -0.30
N ASP A 280 25.32 -13.42 0.74
CA ASP A 280 24.01 -13.20 1.35
C ASP A 280 24.03 -11.99 2.30
N TRP A 281 23.42 -10.88 1.87
CA TRP A 281 23.22 -9.69 2.72
C TRP A 281 21.80 -9.63 3.34
N PHE A 282 20.82 -10.45 2.90
CA PHE A 282 19.42 -10.28 3.33
C PHE A 282 18.69 -11.57 3.76
N GLY A 283 19.35 -12.71 3.88
CA GLY A 283 18.71 -14.00 4.16
C GLY A 283 18.20 -14.70 2.90
N TYR A 284 19.01 -14.67 1.83
CA TYR A 284 18.70 -15.13 0.46
C TYR A 284 17.46 -14.46 -0.15
N LEU A 285 17.24 -13.16 0.15
CA LEU A 285 16.11 -12.40 -0.43
C LEU A 285 16.38 -11.85 -1.85
N ASP A 286 17.60 -12.00 -2.36
CA ASP A 286 17.99 -11.59 -3.72
C ASP A 286 17.30 -12.43 -4.80
N GLN A 287 17.12 -13.74 -4.58
CA GLN A 287 16.33 -14.64 -5.44
C GLN A 287 14.87 -14.18 -5.64
N TYR A 288 14.38 -13.36 -4.70
CA TYR A 288 13.03 -12.79 -4.68
C TYR A 288 12.99 -11.31 -5.11
N ARG A 289 14.10 -10.85 -5.70
CA ARG A 289 14.32 -9.50 -6.27
C ARG A 289 14.21 -8.36 -5.25
N MET A 290 14.44 -8.67 -3.96
CA MET A 290 14.58 -7.66 -2.90
C MET A 290 15.99 -7.06 -2.91
N PRO A 291 16.17 -5.76 -2.58
CA PRO A 291 15.17 -4.81 -2.07
C PRO A 291 14.25 -4.14 -3.11
N TYR A 292 14.43 -4.33 -4.42
CA TYR A 292 13.68 -3.56 -5.43
C TYR A 292 12.21 -3.99 -5.62
N ARG A 293 11.86 -5.26 -5.34
CA ARG A 293 10.52 -5.83 -5.61
C ARG A 293 9.31 -5.02 -5.09
N PRO A 294 9.36 -4.30 -3.95
CA PRO A 294 8.27 -3.42 -3.51
C PRO A 294 8.08 -2.16 -4.37
N VAL A 295 9.13 -1.68 -5.03
CA VAL A 295 9.05 -0.59 -6.02
C VAL A 295 8.27 -1.08 -7.23
N GLU A 296 8.66 -2.23 -7.79
CA GLU A 296 7.92 -2.91 -8.88
C GLU A 296 6.45 -3.16 -8.49
N ALA A 297 6.20 -3.70 -7.29
CA ALA A 297 4.85 -3.92 -6.77
C ALA A 297 4.03 -2.61 -6.73
N THR A 298 4.66 -1.49 -6.37
CA THR A 298 4.02 -0.18 -6.38
C THR A 298 3.66 0.24 -7.82
N PHE A 299 4.63 0.17 -8.74
CA PHE A 299 4.44 0.67 -10.11
C PHE A 299 3.55 -0.20 -11.00
N GLU A 300 3.64 -1.52 -10.88
CA GLU A 300 2.86 -2.46 -11.69
C GLU A 300 1.45 -2.71 -11.14
N ARG A 301 1.25 -2.70 -9.82
CA ARG A 301 -0.09 -2.90 -9.23
C ARG A 301 -0.84 -1.60 -8.95
N TYR A 302 -0.20 -0.66 -8.27
CA TYR A 302 -0.92 0.39 -7.56
C TYR A 302 -0.92 1.73 -8.30
N THR A 303 0.20 2.17 -8.88
CA THR A 303 0.20 3.41 -9.71
C THR A 303 -0.67 3.38 -10.96
N PRO A 304 -1.01 2.25 -11.60
CA PRO A 304 -1.92 2.27 -12.76
C PRO A 304 -3.34 2.70 -12.38
N VAL A 305 -3.77 2.51 -11.12
CA VAL A 305 -5.13 2.83 -10.65
C VAL A 305 -5.21 3.99 -9.66
N SER A 306 -4.06 4.43 -9.12
CA SER A 306 -3.95 5.62 -8.27
C SER A 306 -3.23 6.79 -8.94
N GLY A 307 -2.42 6.57 -9.99
CA GLY A 307 -1.42 7.55 -10.42
C GLY A 307 -0.30 7.71 -9.39
N ILE A 308 0.60 8.68 -9.61
CA ILE A 308 1.69 9.07 -8.69
C ILE A 308 2.31 10.40 -9.12
N ARG A 309 2.64 11.30 -8.17
CA ARG A 309 3.35 12.55 -8.47
C ARG A 309 4.87 12.40 -8.46
N GLY A 310 5.42 11.69 -7.47
CA GLY A 310 6.87 11.54 -7.33
C GLY A 310 7.30 10.58 -6.22
N ILE A 311 8.61 10.41 -6.11
CA ILE A 311 9.29 9.53 -5.16
C ILE A 311 10.10 10.36 -4.19
N LEU A 312 10.00 10.06 -2.90
CA LEU A 312 10.84 10.58 -1.83
C LEU A 312 11.98 9.57 -1.59
N SER A 313 13.24 9.97 -1.81
CA SER A 313 14.41 9.09 -1.63
C SER A 313 15.43 9.59 -0.61
N GLY A 314 15.95 8.64 0.17
CA GLY A 314 17.13 8.74 1.02
C GLY A 314 17.98 7.50 0.82
N HIS A 315 19.15 7.67 0.20
CA HIS A 315 20.08 6.62 -0.19
C HIS A 315 21.48 7.23 -0.43
N GLY A 316 22.52 6.45 -0.11
CA GLY A 316 23.91 6.91 -0.09
C GLY A 316 24.66 6.39 1.12
N GLY A 317 24.02 6.40 2.29
CA GLY A 317 24.61 6.01 3.57
C GLY A 317 25.23 4.61 3.57
N ASN A 318 24.56 3.64 2.94
CA ASN A 318 25.06 2.25 2.83
C ASN A 318 25.92 2.00 1.58
N ASP A 319 25.96 2.93 0.63
CA ASP A 319 26.78 2.87 -0.58
C ASP A 319 28.21 3.39 -0.34
N ARG A 320 28.46 4.05 0.80
CA ARG A 320 29.72 4.70 1.21
C ARG A 320 30.98 3.82 1.26
N SER A 321 30.87 2.51 1.09
CA SER A 321 32.06 1.64 1.03
C SER A 321 32.93 2.00 -0.18
N PRO A 322 34.27 2.08 -0.07
CA PRO A 322 35.16 2.31 -1.22
C PRO A 322 34.99 1.32 -2.38
N MET A 323 34.42 0.14 -2.12
CA MET A 323 34.06 -0.86 -3.15
C MET A 323 32.86 -0.44 -4.02
N PHE A 324 31.91 0.32 -3.46
CA PHE A 324 30.62 0.60 -4.10
C PHE A 324 30.40 2.08 -4.41
N ALA A 325 30.95 3.00 -3.62
CA ALA A 325 30.83 4.44 -3.83
C ALA A 325 31.18 4.90 -5.27
N PRO A 326 32.27 4.41 -5.92
CA PRO A 326 32.57 4.76 -7.31
C PRO A 326 31.51 4.34 -8.35
N THR A 327 30.57 3.47 -7.99
CA THR A 327 29.46 3.03 -8.84
C THR A 327 28.14 3.74 -8.55
N PHE A 328 28.05 4.47 -7.43
CA PHE A 328 26.81 5.03 -6.88
C PHE A 328 26.00 5.83 -7.90
N TYR A 329 26.61 6.82 -8.58
CA TYR A 329 25.96 7.65 -9.59
C TYR A 329 25.29 6.81 -10.69
N ASN A 330 26.05 5.89 -11.30
CA ASN A 330 25.56 5.05 -12.40
C ASN A 330 24.42 4.11 -11.94
N ASN A 331 24.55 3.53 -10.75
CA ASN A 331 23.52 2.66 -10.18
C ASN A 331 22.23 3.46 -9.89
N PHE A 332 22.34 4.69 -9.37
CA PHE A 332 21.18 5.55 -9.11
C PHE A 332 20.50 5.99 -10.41
N VAL A 333 21.29 6.37 -11.44
CA VAL A 333 20.77 6.66 -12.79
C VAL A 333 20.01 5.46 -13.36
N ASN A 334 20.54 4.24 -13.24
CA ASN A 334 19.86 3.02 -13.70
C ASN A 334 18.55 2.79 -12.94
N VAL A 335 18.54 2.94 -11.61
CA VAL A 335 17.33 2.79 -10.79
C VAL A 335 16.28 3.84 -11.15
N ILE A 336 16.66 5.11 -11.31
CA ILE A 336 15.74 6.18 -11.75
C ILE A 336 15.15 5.86 -13.13
N ASN A 337 15.99 5.51 -14.10
CA ASN A 337 15.56 5.24 -15.47
C ASN A 337 14.66 4.00 -15.56
N ASN A 338 15.00 2.90 -14.88
CA ASN A 338 14.15 1.72 -14.83
C ASN A 338 12.82 1.99 -14.12
N THR A 339 12.84 2.74 -13.01
CA THR A 339 11.61 3.14 -12.31
C THR A 339 10.71 4.01 -13.21
N ARG A 340 11.30 4.91 -14.02
CA ARG A 340 10.58 5.71 -15.03
C ARG A 340 9.99 4.87 -16.16
N THR A 341 10.70 3.83 -16.60
CA THR A 341 10.21 2.86 -17.59
C THR A 341 9.03 2.03 -17.04
N LEU A 342 9.15 1.46 -15.84
CA LEU A 342 8.06 0.77 -15.14
C LEU A 342 6.86 1.70 -14.88
N ALA A 343 7.13 2.95 -14.53
CA ALA A 343 6.09 3.97 -14.38
C ALA A 343 5.45 4.36 -15.72
N GLN A 344 6.07 4.07 -16.88
CA GLN A 344 5.72 4.64 -18.19
C GLN A 344 5.66 6.18 -18.16
N HIS A 345 6.53 6.79 -17.35
CA HIS A 345 6.53 8.24 -17.07
C HIS A 345 7.96 8.78 -16.97
N PRO A 346 8.57 9.25 -18.09
CA PRO A 346 9.96 9.72 -18.10
C PRO A 346 10.19 11.00 -17.28
N GLN A 347 9.13 11.74 -16.93
CA GLN A 347 9.20 12.94 -16.09
C GLN A 347 8.89 12.68 -14.61
N LEU A 348 8.80 11.42 -14.17
CA LEU A 348 8.53 11.08 -12.77
C LEU A 348 9.57 11.73 -11.86
N SER A 349 9.09 12.57 -10.94
CA SER A 349 9.95 13.40 -10.09
C SER A 349 10.56 12.59 -8.95
N TYR A 350 11.85 12.81 -8.71
CA TYR A 350 12.65 12.06 -7.74
C TYR A 350 13.32 13.02 -6.76
N PHE A 351 12.87 13.07 -5.50
CA PHE A 351 13.61 13.77 -4.45
C PHE A 351 14.80 12.92 -4.02
N ILE A 352 16.01 13.46 -4.09
CA ILE A 352 17.25 12.80 -3.66
C ILE A 352 17.84 13.60 -2.49
N SER A 353 17.88 12.96 -1.32
CA SER A 353 18.37 13.59 -0.08
C SER A 353 19.89 13.45 0.06
N TYR A 354 20.54 14.45 0.65
CA TYR A 354 21.95 14.38 1.00
C TYR A 354 22.18 13.68 2.35
N GLU A 355 23.32 13.01 2.47
CA GLU A 355 23.82 12.35 3.68
C GLU A 355 24.65 13.31 4.54
N SER A 356 25.00 12.92 5.77
CA SER A 356 25.85 13.73 6.65
C SER A 356 27.33 13.74 6.26
N SER A 357 27.96 14.93 6.30
CA SER A 357 29.34 15.16 5.82
C SER A 357 30.46 14.63 6.72
N ASN A 358 30.16 13.81 7.72
CA ASN A 358 31.06 13.45 8.83
C ASN A 358 32.21 12.48 8.47
N SER A 359 32.30 12.04 7.22
CA SER A 359 33.33 11.14 6.68
C SER A 359 33.64 11.48 5.22
N ILE A 360 34.85 11.16 4.77
CA ILE A 360 35.32 11.45 3.39
C ILE A 360 34.47 10.67 2.37
N GLU A 361 34.08 9.46 2.72
CA GLU A 361 33.21 8.58 1.96
C GLU A 361 31.82 9.17 1.75
N LEU A 362 31.21 9.77 2.79
CA LEU A 362 29.92 10.45 2.65
C LEU A 362 30.05 11.80 1.93
N GLN A 363 31.19 12.48 2.02
CA GLN A 363 31.47 13.65 1.18
C GLN A 363 31.55 13.26 -0.31
N PHE A 364 32.16 12.12 -0.65
CA PHE A 364 32.15 11.58 -2.01
C PHE A 364 30.71 11.26 -2.47
N ILE A 365 29.93 10.53 -1.67
CA ILE A 365 28.52 10.24 -1.97
C ILE A 365 27.71 11.54 -2.17
N ASN A 366 27.93 12.56 -1.35
CA ASN A 366 27.27 13.87 -1.50
C ASN A 366 27.72 14.66 -2.74
N ASN A 367 28.94 14.46 -3.23
CA ASN A 367 29.35 14.98 -4.53
C ASN A 367 28.59 14.27 -5.66
N GLU A 368 28.43 12.95 -5.60
CA GLU A 368 27.65 12.21 -6.59
C GLU A 368 26.14 12.49 -6.52
N ILE A 369 25.58 12.76 -5.35
CA ILE A 369 24.19 13.27 -5.22
C ILE A 369 24.07 14.65 -5.90
N SER A 370 25.09 15.51 -5.77
CA SER A 370 25.12 16.78 -6.50
C SER A 370 25.23 16.57 -8.02
N ASN A 371 26.00 15.57 -8.47
CA ASN A 371 26.04 15.18 -9.87
C ASN A 371 24.68 14.68 -10.37
N LEU A 372 23.94 13.88 -9.59
CA LEU A 372 22.59 13.44 -9.93
C LEU A 372 21.62 14.62 -10.07
N LEU A 373 21.61 15.53 -9.09
CA LEU A 373 20.74 16.71 -9.07
C LEU A 373 21.03 17.69 -10.23
N ASN A 374 22.29 17.80 -10.65
CA ASN A 374 22.69 18.67 -11.77
C ASN A 374 22.45 18.06 -13.16
N ASN A 375 22.58 16.73 -13.30
CA ASN A 375 22.64 16.08 -14.63
C ASN A 375 21.45 15.16 -14.96
N VAL A 376 20.62 14.77 -13.98
CA VAL A 376 19.47 13.87 -14.20
C VAL A 376 18.17 14.67 -14.16
N PRO A 377 17.46 14.86 -15.31
CA PRO A 377 16.24 15.64 -15.36
C PRO A 377 15.14 15.15 -14.40
N HIS A 378 14.33 16.08 -13.91
CA HIS A 378 13.26 15.84 -12.94
C HIS A 378 13.72 15.15 -11.63
N THR A 379 14.99 15.29 -11.27
CA THR A 379 15.41 15.12 -9.87
C THR A 379 15.23 16.44 -9.11
N LEU A 380 15.09 16.35 -7.79
CA LEU A 380 14.82 17.46 -6.88
C LEU A 380 15.64 17.22 -5.60
N GLN A 381 16.12 18.29 -4.95
CA GLN A 381 16.82 18.12 -3.68
C GLN A 381 15.81 17.68 -2.60
N GLY A 382 16.08 16.55 -1.95
CA GLY A 382 15.39 16.11 -0.74
C GLY A 382 15.87 16.88 0.49
N ILE A 383 15.93 16.20 1.63
CA ILE A 383 16.51 16.79 2.84
C ILE A 383 18.03 16.96 2.68
N ASP A 384 18.60 17.94 3.37
CA ASP A 384 20.05 18.18 3.37
C ASP A 384 20.65 17.96 4.76
N LEU A 385 21.34 16.83 4.93
CA LEU A 385 22.01 16.46 6.17
C LEU A 385 23.51 16.85 6.17
N ARG A 386 24.00 17.52 5.13
CA ARG A 386 25.41 17.96 5.06
C ARG A 386 25.84 18.94 6.15
N PRO A 387 24.99 19.90 6.61
CA PRO A 387 25.40 20.87 7.62
C PRO A 387 25.63 20.21 8.99
N PRO A 388 26.74 20.51 9.70
CA PRO A 388 27.01 19.97 11.05
C PRO A 388 25.95 20.32 12.10
N SER A 389 25.09 21.30 11.86
CA SER A 389 23.94 21.62 12.71
C SER A 389 22.83 20.57 12.67
N THR A 390 22.85 19.66 11.70
CA THR A 390 21.92 18.51 11.63
C THR A 390 22.37 17.36 12.54
N ASP A 391 23.68 17.21 12.78
CA ASP A 391 24.35 16.24 13.67
C ASP A 391 24.20 16.55 15.17
N ASN A 392 23.02 17.02 15.60
CA ASN A 392 22.77 17.46 16.96
C ASN A 392 22.23 16.31 17.84
N PRO A 393 22.85 16.02 19.01
CA PRO A 393 22.44 14.92 19.89
C PRO A 393 21.04 15.07 20.53
N LEU A 394 20.39 16.23 20.41
CA LEU A 394 19.00 16.43 20.84
C LEU A 394 17.97 15.72 19.95
N TRP A 395 18.33 15.35 18.72
CA TRP A 395 17.43 14.67 17.76
C TRP A 395 18.12 13.68 16.82
N ARG A 396 19.46 13.58 16.81
CA ARG A 396 20.25 12.60 16.07
C ARG A 396 21.04 11.69 17.00
N LYS A 397 21.14 10.41 16.67
CA LYS A 397 22.01 9.41 17.31
C LYS A 397 23.44 9.54 16.80
N PRO A 398 24.47 9.06 17.53
CA PRO A 398 25.86 9.07 17.06
C PRO A 398 26.14 8.23 15.79
N ASP A 399 25.25 7.31 15.42
CA ASP A 399 25.33 6.54 14.18
C ASP A 399 24.68 7.23 12.96
N GLY A 400 24.12 8.44 13.16
CA GLY A 400 23.47 9.25 12.14
C GLY A 400 21.97 9.01 11.97
N HIS A 401 21.37 7.97 12.59
CA HIS A 401 19.91 7.86 12.61
C HIS A 401 19.29 8.99 13.45
N PHE A 402 18.03 9.34 13.19
CA PHE A 402 17.30 10.24 14.10
C PHE A 402 16.95 9.51 15.41
N LEU A 403 16.78 10.24 16.52
CA LEU A 403 16.40 9.65 17.79
C LEU A 403 15.06 8.90 17.67
N ASP A 404 14.96 7.79 18.39
CA ASP A 404 13.78 6.93 18.37
C ASP A 404 12.70 7.44 19.34
N ASN A 405 12.30 8.70 19.14
CA ASN A 405 11.37 9.44 19.98
C ASN A 405 10.79 10.66 19.21
N THR A 406 9.87 11.37 19.86
CA THR A 406 9.19 12.58 19.35
C THR A 406 10.16 13.67 18.86
N ALA A 407 11.34 13.85 19.47
CA ALA A 407 12.30 14.89 19.06
C ALA A 407 13.00 14.53 17.74
N GLY A 408 13.41 13.27 17.57
CA GLY A 408 13.93 12.77 16.29
C GLY A 408 12.87 12.80 15.18
N HIS A 409 11.65 12.34 15.50
CA HIS A 409 10.48 12.40 14.62
C HIS A 409 10.20 13.82 14.12
N HIS A 410 9.98 14.78 15.02
CA HIS A 410 9.61 16.14 14.66
C HIS A 410 10.70 16.83 13.84
N LYS A 411 11.99 16.56 14.11
CA LYS A 411 13.07 17.14 13.30
C LYS A 411 13.15 16.53 11.89
N TYR A 412 12.97 15.22 11.75
CA TYR A 412 12.96 14.60 10.42
C TYR A 412 11.73 15.01 9.60
N LEU A 413 10.57 15.14 10.26
CA LEU A 413 9.34 15.70 9.71
C LEU A 413 9.56 17.14 9.21
N GLU A 414 10.13 18.02 10.04
CA GLU A 414 10.45 19.41 9.68
C GLU A 414 11.29 19.48 8.39
N TYR A 415 12.36 18.68 8.31
CA TYR A 415 13.21 18.64 7.12
C TYR A 415 12.43 18.20 5.87
N TRP A 416 11.62 17.13 5.93
CA TRP A 416 10.85 16.67 4.77
C TRP A 416 9.69 17.58 4.37
N VAL A 417 9.01 18.20 5.33
CA VAL A 417 7.94 19.19 5.07
C VAL A 417 8.49 20.42 4.33
N ASN A 418 9.72 20.84 4.67
CA ASN A 418 10.43 21.93 4.02
C ASN A 418 11.00 21.52 2.65
N ALA A 419 11.56 20.31 2.52
CA ALA A 419 12.10 19.79 1.26
C ALA A 419 11.04 19.59 0.17
N VAL A 420 9.78 19.33 0.55
CA VAL A 420 8.65 19.16 -0.38
C VAL A 420 7.70 20.37 -0.28
N PRO A 421 8.01 21.52 -0.92
CA PRO A 421 7.20 22.75 -0.84
C PRO A 421 5.90 22.67 -1.64
N ASN A 422 4.97 23.61 -1.42
CA ASN A 422 3.70 23.67 -2.18
C ASN A 422 3.90 23.83 -3.70
N SER A 423 4.98 24.44 -4.15
CA SER A 423 5.31 24.59 -5.57
C SER A 423 5.52 23.24 -6.28
N PHE A 424 6.06 22.22 -5.59
CA PHE A 424 6.20 20.88 -6.18
C PHE A 424 4.85 20.33 -6.70
N PHE A 425 3.78 20.58 -5.97
CA PHE A 425 2.42 20.12 -6.29
C PHE A 425 1.73 20.93 -7.40
N THR A 426 2.40 21.93 -7.98
CA THR A 426 1.94 22.70 -9.14
C THR A 426 2.94 22.71 -10.31
N THR A 427 4.23 22.43 -10.09
CA THR A 427 5.28 22.43 -11.13
C THR A 427 5.71 21.05 -11.60
N SER A 428 5.63 19.99 -10.79
CA SER A 428 5.99 18.64 -11.23
C SER A 428 4.92 18.06 -12.15
N THR A 429 5.28 17.24 -13.14
CA THR A 429 4.32 16.49 -13.97
C THR A 429 3.90 15.20 -13.26
N PRO A 430 2.66 15.03 -12.77
CA PRO A 430 2.21 13.77 -12.20
C PRO A 430 1.87 12.74 -13.28
N LYS A 431 2.03 11.45 -12.97
CA LYS A 431 1.38 10.36 -13.69
C LYS A 431 -0.06 10.26 -13.19
N MET A 432 -1.03 10.46 -14.08
CA MET A 432 -2.44 10.25 -13.77
C MET A 432 -2.78 8.75 -13.71
N ALA A 433 -3.88 8.38 -13.06
CA ALA A 433 -4.38 7.00 -13.12
C ALA A 433 -4.85 6.63 -14.53
N ASN A 434 -4.50 5.43 -14.97
CA ASN A 434 -5.02 4.83 -16.20
C ASN A 434 -6.49 4.45 -16.01
N VAL A 435 -7.18 4.12 -17.10
CA VAL A 435 -8.42 3.33 -17.03
C VAL A 435 -8.10 1.99 -16.33
N PRO A 436 -8.69 1.69 -15.17
CA PRO A 436 -8.45 0.43 -14.46
C PRO A 436 -8.77 -0.79 -15.33
N GLU A 437 -8.04 -1.88 -15.18
CA GLU A 437 -8.18 -3.02 -16.11
C GLU A 437 -9.54 -3.71 -16.04
N VAL A 438 -10.23 -3.62 -14.90
CA VAL A 438 -11.63 -4.08 -14.76
C VAL A 438 -12.61 -3.31 -15.66
N LEU A 439 -12.25 -2.10 -16.11
CA LEU A 439 -12.98 -1.30 -17.09
C LEU A 439 -12.55 -1.59 -18.55
N LYS A 440 -11.44 -2.30 -18.77
CA LYS A 440 -11.08 -2.83 -20.09
C LYS A 440 -11.80 -4.17 -20.26
N THR A 441 -12.98 -4.17 -20.87
CA THR A 441 -13.60 -5.44 -21.30
C THR A 441 -12.71 -6.14 -22.33
N PRO A 442 -12.66 -7.49 -22.34
CA PRO A 442 -12.19 -8.26 -23.49
C PRO A 442 -13.00 -7.96 -24.76
#